data_AF-A0A8G0Q826-F1
#
_entry.id   AF-A0A8G0Q826-F1
#
_cell.length_a   1.000
_cell.length_b   1.000
_cell.length_c   1.000
_cell.angle_alpha   90.00
_cell.angle_beta   90.00
_cell.angle_gamma   90.00
#
_symmetry.space_group_name_H-M   'P 1'
#
loop_
_entity.id
_entity.type
_entity.pdbx_description
1 polymer ?
#
loop_
_entity_poly.entity_id
_entity_poly.type
_entity_poly.pdbx_seq_one_letter_code
_entity_poly.pdbx_strand_id
1 'polypeptide(L)'
;ISGVWRGSTGKQITDVVNIGIGGSDLGPLMVTEALKPYGKGLRSHFVSNIDGTHMAEVLKSVCYETTLFIIASKTFTTQETITNATSAKAWLLEHAKDEEAVAKHFVALSTNKEKVTAFGIDSANMF
;
A
#
# COMPACT_ATOMS: atom_id res chain seq x y z
N ILE A 1 -2.96 8.35 -16.86
CA ILE A 1 -3.81 7.94 -15.72
C ILE A 1 -4.71 9.12 -15.39
N SER A 2 -6.02 8.93 -15.26
CA SER A 2 -7.02 10.01 -15.14
C SER A 2 -6.90 10.84 -13.85
N GLY A 3 -6.20 10.33 -12.83
CA GLY A 3 -5.96 11.05 -11.57
C GLY A 3 -7.22 11.27 -10.74
N VAL A 4 -8.28 10.49 -11.00
CA VAL A 4 -9.57 10.61 -10.31
C VAL A 4 -9.44 10.29 -8.82
N TRP A 5 -8.64 9.28 -8.47
CA TRP A 5 -8.34 8.99 -7.07
C TRP A 5 -7.40 10.04 -6.48
N ARG A 6 -7.79 10.59 -5.33
CA ARG A 6 -7.04 11.59 -4.60
C ARG A 6 -6.71 11.09 -3.19
N GLY A 7 -5.54 11.47 -2.67
CA GLY A 7 -5.20 11.28 -1.27
C GLY A 7 -6.08 12.10 -0.32
N SER A 8 -5.86 11.96 0.98
CA SER A 8 -6.59 12.65 2.03
C SER A 8 -6.56 14.17 1.88
N THR A 9 -5.49 14.73 1.33
CA THR A 9 -5.31 16.17 1.06
C THR A 9 -5.82 16.62 -0.32
N GLY A 10 -6.41 15.72 -1.11
CA GLY A 10 -6.90 16.03 -2.46
C GLY A 10 -5.84 15.97 -3.56
N LYS A 11 -4.57 15.67 -3.23
CA LYS A 11 -3.49 15.50 -4.23
C LYS A 11 -3.63 14.19 -5.01
N GLN A 12 -3.12 14.16 -6.23
CA GLN A 12 -3.07 12.94 -7.03
C GLN A 12 -2.08 11.93 -6.44
N ILE A 13 -2.42 10.65 -6.48
CA ILE A 13 -1.47 9.58 -6.17
C ILE A 13 -0.35 9.56 -7.21
N THR A 14 0.89 9.50 -6.73
CA THR A 14 2.13 9.38 -7.53
C THR A 14 2.91 8.10 -7.22
N ASP A 15 2.70 7.52 -6.04
CA ASP A 15 3.42 6.34 -5.57
C ASP A 15 2.46 5.24 -5.15
N VAL A 16 2.84 3.99 -5.44
CA VAL A 16 2.14 2.79 -5.01
C VAL A 16 3.13 1.91 -4.28
N VAL A 17 2.80 1.49 -3.06
CA VAL A 17 3.62 0.58 -2.25
C VAL A 17 2.88 -0.74 -2.08
N ASN A 18 3.36 -1.80 -2.72
CA ASN A 18 2.84 -3.15 -2.55
C ASN A 18 3.47 -3.80 -1.31
N ILE A 19 2.64 -4.21 -0.36
CA ILE A 19 3.05 -4.89 0.86
C ILE A 19 2.54 -6.33 0.79
N GLY A 20 3.44 -7.28 0.64
CA GLY A 20 3.10 -8.68 0.44
C GLY A 20 4.36 -9.54 0.46
N ILE A 21 4.23 -10.85 0.63
CA ILE A 21 5.38 -11.76 0.61
C ILE A 21 5.17 -12.90 -0.40
N GLY A 22 6.26 -13.53 -0.82
CA GLY A 22 6.22 -14.68 -1.72
C GLY A 22 5.46 -14.37 -3.01
N GLY A 23 4.39 -15.13 -3.29
CA GLY A 23 3.56 -14.91 -4.48
C GLY A 23 2.87 -13.55 -4.55
N SER A 24 2.62 -12.91 -3.40
CA SER A 24 2.05 -11.56 -3.32
C SER A 24 3.05 -10.43 -3.64
N ASP A 25 4.31 -10.76 -3.88
CA ASP A 25 5.39 -9.78 -4.12
C ASP A 25 6.18 -10.10 -5.40
N LEU A 26 6.70 -11.34 -5.51
CA LEU A 26 7.63 -11.74 -6.56
C LEU A 26 7.07 -11.59 -7.97
N GLY A 27 5.81 -11.97 -8.19
CA GLY A 27 5.15 -11.84 -9.49
C GLY A 27 4.96 -10.38 -9.91
N PRO A 28 4.28 -9.56 -9.09
CA PRO A 28 4.13 -8.13 -9.32
C PRO A 28 5.46 -7.39 -9.52
N LEU A 29 6.48 -7.66 -8.68
CA LEU A 29 7.79 -7.05 -8.80
C LEU A 29 8.47 -7.41 -10.13
N MET A 30 8.47 -8.70 -10.49
CA MET A 30 9.10 -9.16 -11.73
C MET A 30 8.48 -8.51 -12.96
N VAL A 31 7.14 -8.48 -13.06
CA VAL A 31 6.45 -7.92 -14.23
C VAL A 31 6.63 -6.41 -14.32
N THR A 32 6.57 -5.70 -13.19
CA THR A 32 6.74 -4.23 -13.18
C THR A 32 8.17 -3.82 -13.54
N GLU A 33 9.19 -4.55 -13.10
CA GLU A 33 10.57 -4.31 -13.54
C GLU A 33 10.79 -4.69 -15.01
N ALA A 34 10.26 -5.83 -15.47
CA ALA A 34 10.37 -6.24 -16.87
C ALA A 34 9.71 -5.25 -17.84
N LEU A 35 8.61 -4.62 -17.42
CA LEU A 35 7.83 -3.68 -18.24
C LEU A 35 8.08 -2.21 -17.87
N LYS A 36 9.14 -1.92 -17.10
CA LYS A 36 9.49 -0.55 -16.67
C LYS A 36 9.51 0.49 -17.80
N PRO A 37 9.99 0.21 -19.03
CA PRO A 37 9.94 1.16 -20.14
C PRO A 37 8.51 1.58 -20.56
N TYR A 38 7.50 0.78 -20.20
CA TYR A 38 6.08 1.03 -20.50
C TYR A 38 5.33 1.68 -19.34
N GLY A 39 5.95 1.78 -18.16
CA GLY A 39 5.36 2.41 -16.99
C GLY A 39 5.07 3.90 -17.24
N LYS A 40 3.88 4.36 -16.83
CA LYS A 40 3.45 5.76 -16.99
C LYS A 40 2.93 6.34 -15.69
N GLY A 41 3.64 7.35 -15.17
CA GLY A 41 3.13 8.31 -14.17
C GLY A 41 3.08 7.86 -12.71
N LEU A 42 3.04 6.55 -12.41
CA LEU A 42 3.11 6.04 -11.05
C LEU A 42 4.46 5.37 -10.79
N ARG A 43 5.03 5.60 -9.60
CA ARG A 43 6.20 4.89 -9.10
C ARG A 43 5.74 3.73 -8.22
N SER A 44 6.24 2.53 -8.51
CA SER A 44 5.90 1.33 -7.76
C SER A 44 7.05 0.95 -6.83
N HIS A 45 6.70 0.60 -5.60
CA HIS A 45 7.61 0.14 -4.55
C HIS A 45 7.08 -1.18 -3.98
N PHE A 46 7.98 -2.04 -3.53
CA PHE A 46 7.65 -3.40 -3.09
C PHE A 46 8.26 -3.68 -1.73
N VAL A 47 7.46 -4.08 -0.75
CA VAL A 47 7.90 -4.39 0.61
C VAL A 47 7.44 -5.78 1.02
N SER A 48 8.41 -6.68 1.14
CA SER A 48 8.17 -8.10 1.48
C SER A 48 8.99 -8.62 2.65
N ASN A 49 10.00 -7.88 3.09
CA ASN A 49 10.82 -8.30 4.22
C ASN A 49 10.16 -7.87 5.54
N ILE A 50 10.18 -8.72 6.56
CA ILE A 50 9.70 -8.37 7.90
C ILE A 50 10.67 -7.45 8.65
N ASP A 51 11.94 -7.39 8.20
CA ASP A 51 12.88 -6.38 8.67
C ASP A 51 12.34 -4.97 8.39
N GLY A 52 12.09 -4.23 9.48
CA GLY A 52 11.52 -2.88 9.44
C GLY A 52 12.35 -1.88 8.65
N THR A 53 13.64 -2.16 8.40
CA THR A 53 14.49 -1.36 7.53
C THR A 53 13.90 -1.22 6.12
N HIS A 54 13.32 -2.30 5.57
CA HIS A 54 12.78 -2.27 4.22
C HIS A 54 11.61 -1.28 4.09
N MET A 55 10.65 -1.36 5.02
CA MET A 55 9.55 -0.39 5.08
C MET A 55 10.07 1.03 5.35
N ALA A 56 10.99 1.20 6.30
CA ALA A 56 11.52 2.52 6.65
C ALA A 56 12.21 3.22 5.46
N GLU A 57 13.00 2.51 4.66
CA GLU A 57 13.65 3.08 3.47
C GLU A 57 12.64 3.48 2.40
N VAL A 58 11.59 2.67 2.16
CA VAL A 58 10.51 3.04 1.23
C VAL A 58 9.79 4.28 1.72
N LEU A 59 9.42 4.35 3.01
CA LEU A 59 8.70 5.49 3.60
C LEU A 59 9.49 6.81 3.53
N LYS A 60 10.83 6.76 3.54
CA LYS A 60 11.68 7.96 3.32
C LYS A 60 11.61 8.49 1.89
N SER A 61 11.24 7.65 0.93
CA SER A 61 11.23 7.98 -0.51
C SER A 61 9.86 8.42 -1.04
N VAL A 62 8.80 8.32 -0.24
CA VAL A 62 7.42 8.59 -0.64
C VAL A 62 6.77 9.69 0.20
N CYS A 63 5.66 10.26 -0.29
CA CYS A 63 4.95 11.34 0.39
C CYS A 63 3.56 10.88 0.84
N TYR A 64 3.23 11.09 2.12
CA TYR A 64 1.97 10.58 2.71
C TYR A 64 0.72 11.07 1.96
N GLU A 65 0.76 12.27 1.40
CA GLU A 65 -0.36 12.88 0.65
C GLU A 65 -0.62 12.21 -0.71
N THR A 66 0.35 11.47 -1.25
CA THR A 66 0.37 11.02 -2.66
C THR A 66 0.73 9.54 -2.81
N THR A 67 0.71 8.78 -1.71
CA THR A 67 1.08 7.36 -1.71
C THR A 67 -0.14 6.48 -1.49
N LEU A 68 -0.31 5.44 -2.30
CA LEU A 68 -1.32 4.40 -2.08
C LEU A 68 -0.63 3.10 -1.66
N PHE A 69 -1.07 2.52 -0.55
CA PHE A 69 -0.59 1.24 -0.06
C PHE A 69 -1.53 0.11 -0.48
N ILE A 70 -0.96 -0.97 -1.04
CA ILE A 70 -1.68 -2.19 -1.39
C ILE A 70 -1.27 -3.27 -0.39
N ILE A 71 -2.22 -3.80 0.39
CA ILE A 71 -1.97 -4.91 1.30
C ILE A 71 -2.36 -6.22 0.60
N ALA A 72 -1.36 -7.00 0.19
CA ALA A 72 -1.53 -8.23 -0.56
C ALA A 72 -1.43 -9.47 0.34
N SER A 73 -2.55 -9.85 0.98
CA SER A 73 -2.64 -11.04 1.84
C SER A 73 -4.04 -11.65 1.76
N LYS A 74 -4.14 -12.87 1.21
CA LYS A 74 -5.41 -13.60 1.07
C LYS A 74 -6.16 -13.73 2.40
N THR A 75 -5.47 -14.10 3.48
CA THR A 75 -6.07 -14.28 4.80
C THR A 75 -6.13 -13.00 5.61
N PHE A 76 -5.35 -11.98 5.22
CA PHE A 76 -5.13 -10.75 5.99
C PHE A 76 -4.56 -11.03 7.40
N THR A 77 -3.76 -12.07 7.51
CA THR A 77 -3.11 -12.50 8.77
C THR A 77 -1.64 -12.83 8.64
N THR A 78 -1.09 -12.76 7.43
CA THR A 78 0.33 -13.02 7.19
C THR A 78 1.16 -12.06 8.03
N GLN A 79 1.99 -12.59 8.93
CA GLN A 79 2.62 -11.81 10.00
C GLN A 79 3.50 -10.69 9.42
N GLU A 80 4.34 -11.01 8.45
CA GLU A 80 5.24 -10.09 7.77
C GLU A 80 4.46 -8.96 7.08
N THR A 81 3.40 -9.32 6.34
CA THR A 81 2.56 -8.38 5.59
C THR A 81 1.79 -7.45 6.52
N ILE A 82 1.14 -7.98 7.57
CA ILE A 82 0.35 -7.19 8.51
C ILE A 82 1.23 -6.33 9.41
N THR A 83 2.42 -6.81 9.80
CA THR A 83 3.40 -6.00 10.54
C THR A 83 3.79 -4.77 9.72
N ASN A 84 4.21 -4.98 8.46
CA ASN A 84 4.55 -3.88 7.56
C ASN A 84 3.36 -2.94 7.26
N ALA A 85 2.16 -3.50 7.03
CA ALA A 85 0.96 -2.69 6.80
C ALA A 85 0.61 -1.82 8.02
N THR A 86 0.78 -2.36 9.24
CA THR A 86 0.56 -1.62 10.49
C THR A 86 1.59 -0.50 10.65
N SER A 87 2.86 -0.74 10.32
CA SER A 87 3.89 0.30 10.30
C SER A 87 3.57 1.42 9.30
N ALA A 88 3.14 1.06 8.08
CA ALA A 88 2.73 2.05 7.07
C ALA A 88 1.50 2.85 7.53
N LYS A 89 0.51 2.20 8.16
CA LYS A 89 -0.68 2.87 8.71
C LYS A 89 -0.29 3.85 9.82
N ALA A 90 0.55 3.42 10.76
CA ALA A 90 1.03 4.29 11.83
C ALA A 90 1.76 5.52 11.28
N TRP A 91 2.65 5.31 10.30
CA TRP A 91 3.34 6.39 9.60
C TRP A 91 2.38 7.36 8.91
N LEU A 92 1.36 6.86 8.20
CA LEU A 92 0.36 7.71 7.56
C LEU A 92 -0.37 8.57 8.59
N LEU A 93 -0.84 7.97 9.68
CA LEU A 93 -1.63 8.65 10.71
C LEU A 93 -0.82 9.69 11.49
N GLU A 94 0.47 9.45 11.72
CA GLU A 94 1.37 10.41 12.33
C GLU A 94 1.46 11.72 11.52
N HIS A 95 1.46 11.61 10.19
CA HIS A 95 1.56 12.76 9.28
C HIS A 95 0.20 13.39 8.98
N ALA A 96 -0.80 12.57 8.63
CA ALA A 96 -2.13 13.03 8.24
C ALA A 96 -2.96 13.54 9.41
N LYS A 97 -2.73 13.01 10.62
CA LYS A 97 -3.49 13.32 11.85
C LYS A 97 -5.01 13.14 11.68
N ASP A 98 -5.40 12.19 10.84
CA ASP A 98 -6.78 11.90 10.47
C ASP A 98 -6.94 10.40 10.16
N GLU A 99 -7.81 9.72 10.89
CA GLU A 99 -8.11 8.30 10.70
C GLU A 99 -8.82 8.03 9.37
N GLU A 100 -9.58 8.98 8.84
CA GLU A 100 -10.25 8.84 7.54
C GLU A 100 -9.26 8.77 6.38
N ALA A 101 -7.99 9.16 6.60
CA ALA A 101 -6.93 9.01 5.61
C ALA A 101 -6.70 7.55 5.22
N VAL A 102 -6.93 6.60 6.12
CA VAL A 102 -6.71 5.16 5.85
C VAL A 102 -7.53 4.69 4.65
N ALA A 103 -8.81 5.05 4.60
CA ALA A 103 -9.71 4.64 3.51
C ALA A 103 -9.32 5.21 2.14
N LYS A 104 -8.56 6.32 2.10
CA LYS A 104 -8.07 6.96 0.88
C LYS A 104 -6.66 6.52 0.46
N HIS A 105 -5.91 5.90 1.37
CA HIS A 105 -4.50 5.56 1.17
C HIS A 105 -4.20 4.06 1.28
N PHE A 106 -5.19 3.23 1.58
CA PHE A 106 -5.03 1.77 1.64
C PHE A 106 -6.09 1.04 0.82
N VAL A 107 -5.65 0.02 0.10
CA VAL A 107 -6.51 -1.00 -0.55
C VAL A 107 -6.02 -2.40 -0.17
N ALA A 108 -6.88 -3.41 -0.30
CA ALA A 108 -6.55 -4.78 0.06
C ALA A 108 -6.75 -5.75 -1.10
N LEU A 109 -5.80 -6.66 -1.31
CA LEU A 109 -5.99 -7.87 -2.11
C LEU A 109 -6.20 -9.04 -1.14
N SER A 110 -7.45 -9.37 -0.86
CA SER A 110 -7.82 -10.28 0.22
C SER A 110 -9.21 -10.87 0.05
N THR A 111 -9.48 -11.99 0.71
CA THR A 111 -10.84 -12.53 0.86
C THR A 111 -11.42 -12.30 2.26
N ASN A 112 -10.68 -11.68 3.17
CA ASN A 112 -11.07 -11.50 4.57
C ASN A 112 -11.68 -10.12 4.83
N LYS A 113 -12.97 -9.96 4.51
CA LYS A 113 -13.68 -8.67 4.63
C LYS A 113 -13.69 -8.11 6.06
N GLU A 114 -13.85 -8.97 7.06
CA GLU A 114 -13.88 -8.57 8.46
C GLU A 114 -12.57 -7.89 8.87
N LYS A 115 -11.41 -8.49 8.56
CA LYS A 115 -10.11 -7.92 8.94
C LYS A 115 -9.73 -6.70 8.11
N VAL A 116 -10.10 -6.66 6.83
CA VAL A 116 -9.88 -5.50 5.95
C VAL A 116 -10.65 -4.28 6.47
N THR A 117 -11.94 -4.45 6.78
CA THR A 117 -12.76 -3.36 7.31
C THR A 117 -12.32 -2.95 8.72
N ALA A 118 -11.94 -3.90 9.58
CA ALA A 118 -11.37 -3.61 10.90
C ALA A 118 -10.03 -2.83 10.81
N PHE A 119 -9.26 -3.01 9.73
CA PHE A 119 -8.05 -2.22 9.48
C PHE A 119 -8.37 -0.75 9.13
N GLY A 120 -9.60 -0.47 8.67
CA GLY A 120 -10.04 0.86 8.24
C GLY A 120 -10.11 1.03 6.72
N ILE A 121 -10.01 -0.05 5.95
CA ILE A 121 -10.13 -0.02 4.49
C ILE A 121 -11.61 -0.16 4.11
N ASP A 122 -12.08 0.69 3.20
CA ASP A 122 -13.41 0.56 2.61
C ASP A 122 -13.50 -0.76 1.84
N SER A 123 -14.55 -1.55 2.10
CA SER A 123 -14.77 -2.82 1.41
C SER A 123 -14.96 -2.70 -0.10
N ALA A 124 -15.28 -1.51 -0.63
CA ALA A 124 -15.27 -1.24 -2.07
C ALA A 124 -13.84 -1.26 -2.67
N ASN A 125 -12.82 -1.14 -1.83
CA ASN A 125 -11.41 -1.14 -2.17
C ASN A 125 -10.70 -2.44 -1.75
N MET A 126 -11.49 -3.51 -1.63
CA MET A 126 -11.04 -4.88 -1.41
C MET A 126 -11.26 -5.69 -2.69
N PHE A 127 -10.21 -6.36 -3.15
CA PHE A 127 -10.19 -7.13 -4.39
C PHE A 127 -9.74 -8.58 -4.15
#